data_AF-A0A260MAG6-F1
#
_entry.id   AF-A0A260MAG6-F1
#
_cell.length_a   1.000
_cell.length_b   1.000
_cell.length_c   1.000
_cell.angle_alpha   90.00
_cell.angle_beta   90.00
_cell.angle_gamma   90.00
#
_symmetry.space_group_name_H-M   'P 1'
#
loop_
_entity.id
_entity.type
_entity.pdbx_description
1 polymer ?
#
loop_
_entity_poly.entity_id
_entity_poly.type
_entity_poly.pdbx_seq_one_letter_code
_entity_poly.pdbx_strand_id
1 'polypeptide(L)'
;MSGGEFAEIEARANAASAGPWLAKGMYPQEVLGNDDGLTLVATTHSSPDGPPFNTEFIAHAREDIPALLAAVRERDNTIARVRKLMESAPHLQDPWADDWKGEQVVPVDRLRAALDPQETPDGRM
;
A
#
# COMPACT_ATOMS: atom_id res chain seq x y z
N MET A 1 -2.57 10.09 -5.92
CA MET A 1 -2.28 9.05 -6.91
C MET A 1 -3.59 8.61 -7.53
N SER A 2 -3.62 8.41 -8.84
CA SER A 2 -4.76 7.83 -9.54
C SER A 2 -4.81 6.31 -9.35
N GLY A 3 -5.97 5.69 -9.60
CA GLY A 3 -6.07 4.22 -9.60
C GLY A 3 -5.15 3.54 -10.62
N GLY A 4 -4.84 4.24 -11.73
CA GLY A 4 -3.89 3.77 -12.74
C GLY A 4 -2.45 3.72 -12.21
N GLU A 5 -2.01 4.74 -11.47
CA GLU A 5 -0.67 4.77 -10.88
C GLU A 5 -0.46 3.63 -9.88
N PHE A 6 -1.48 3.25 -9.09
CA PHE A 6 -1.39 2.11 -8.18
C PHE A 6 -1.28 0.78 -8.90
N ALA A 7 -2.06 0.57 -9.97
CA ALA A 7 -1.99 -0.66 -10.75
C ALA A 7 -0.61 -0.86 -11.39
N GLU A 8 0.03 0.23 -11.85
CA GLU A 8 1.38 0.16 -12.39
C GLU A 8 2.44 -0.16 -11.33
N ILE A 9 2.34 0.43 -10.13
CA ILE A 9 3.24 0.11 -9.01
C ILE A 9 3.07 -1.34 -8.59
N GLU A 10 1.82 -1.82 -8.47
CA GLU A 10 1.53 -3.21 -8.17
C GLU A 10 2.07 -4.16 -9.24
N ALA A 11 1.88 -3.85 -10.53
CA ALA A 11 2.40 -4.68 -11.61
C ALA A 11 3.93 -4.80 -11.53
N ARG A 12 4.64 -3.70 -11.24
CA ARG A 12 6.09 -3.72 -11.02
C ARG A 12 6.49 -4.51 -9.78
N ALA A 13 5.71 -4.40 -8.70
CA ALA A 13 5.94 -5.15 -7.47
C ALA A 13 5.68 -6.66 -7.64
N ASN A 14 4.65 -7.05 -8.38
CA ASN A 14 4.34 -8.45 -8.68
C ASN A 14 5.31 -9.07 -9.70
N ALA A 15 5.84 -8.27 -10.62
CA ALA A 15 6.89 -8.71 -11.56
C ALA A 15 8.27 -8.82 -10.89
N ALA A 16 8.42 -8.27 -9.68
CA ALA A 16 9.63 -8.41 -8.89
C ALA A 16 9.80 -9.88 -8.48
N SER A 17 11.02 -10.40 -8.61
CA SER A 17 11.39 -11.69 -8.03
C SER A 17 11.10 -11.73 -6.52
N ALA A 18 10.63 -12.87 -6.03
CA ALA A 18 10.33 -13.11 -4.61
C ALA A 18 11.61 -13.23 -3.77
N GLY A 19 11.59 -12.65 -2.57
CA GLY A 19 12.69 -12.73 -1.59
C GLY A 19 12.75 -14.07 -0.84
N PRO A 20 13.49 -14.15 0.28
CA PRO A 20 14.12 -13.02 0.98
C PRO A 20 15.33 -12.46 0.23
N TRP A 21 15.43 -11.13 0.22
CA TRP A 21 16.59 -10.43 -0.37
C TRP A 21 17.53 -9.98 0.74
N LEU A 22 18.82 -10.20 0.55
CA LEU A 22 19.85 -9.85 1.52
C LEU A 22 20.90 -8.97 0.85
N ALA A 23 21.31 -7.93 1.55
CA ALA A 23 22.51 -7.18 1.20
C ALA A 23 23.74 -7.98 1.65
N LYS A 24 24.55 -8.43 0.71
CA LYS A 24 25.83 -9.10 0.97
C LYS A 24 26.96 -8.12 0.65
N GLY A 25 27.71 -7.71 1.68
CA GLY A 25 28.91 -6.90 1.50
C GLY A 25 30.07 -7.77 1.03
N MET A 26 30.54 -7.56 -0.20
CA MET A 26 31.72 -8.23 -0.76
C MET A 26 32.61 -7.18 -1.42
N TYR A 27 33.48 -6.54 -0.64
CA TYR A 27 34.33 -5.45 -1.14
C TYR A 27 35.01 -5.81 -2.48
N PRO A 28 34.95 -4.94 -3.51
CA PRO A 28 34.40 -3.57 -3.54
C PRO A 28 32.91 -3.49 -3.96
N GLN A 29 32.17 -4.59 -3.89
CA GLN A 29 30.79 -4.72 -4.36
C GLN A 29 29.79 -4.91 -3.22
N GLU A 30 28.62 -4.31 -3.35
CA GLU A 30 27.43 -4.76 -2.63
C GLU A 30 26.56 -5.56 -3.57
N VAL A 31 26.20 -6.76 -3.11
CA VAL A 31 25.42 -7.71 -3.88
C VAL A 31 24.05 -7.81 -3.23
N LEU A 32 23.01 -7.43 -3.97
CA LEU A 32 21.65 -7.82 -3.64
C LEU A 32 21.42 -9.22 -4.20
N GLY A 33 21.19 -10.17 -3.31
CA GLY A 33 20.89 -11.54 -3.72
C GLY A 33 20.06 -12.29 -2.70
N ASN A 34 19.67 -13.50 -3.04
CA ASN A 34 18.98 -14.40 -2.12
C ASN A 34 19.93 -15.49 -1.60
N ASP A 35 19.41 -16.39 -0.78
CA ASP A 35 20.17 -17.52 -0.23
C ASP A 35 20.43 -18.64 -1.24
N ASP A 36 19.70 -18.66 -2.35
CA ASP A 36 19.91 -19.61 -3.47
C ASP A 36 21.06 -19.21 -4.40
N GLY A 37 21.73 -18.08 -4.11
CA GLY A 37 22.86 -17.58 -4.89
C GLY A 37 22.46 -16.79 -6.15
N LEU A 38 21.19 -16.40 -6.29
CA LEU A 38 20.76 -15.48 -7.33
C LEU A 38 21.20 -14.06 -6.98
N THR A 39 21.99 -13.44 -7.87
CA THR A 39 22.38 -12.02 -7.77
C THR A 39 21.49 -11.17 -8.67
N LEU A 40 20.80 -10.18 -8.09
CA LEU A 40 19.96 -9.22 -8.81
C LEU A 40 20.73 -7.98 -9.25
N VAL A 41 21.49 -7.40 -8.33
CA VAL A 41 22.21 -6.13 -8.52
C VAL A 41 23.56 -6.24 -7.82
N ALA A 42 24.63 -5.87 -8.53
CA ALA A 42 25.93 -5.64 -7.93
C ALA A 42 26.25 -4.15 -8.10
N THR A 43 26.27 -3.39 -7.01
CA THR A 43 26.74 -2.00 -7.06
C THR A 43 28.24 -1.99 -6.76
N THR A 44 29.04 -1.55 -7.73
CA THR A 44 30.44 -1.23 -7.47
C THR A 44 30.49 0.11 -6.77
N HIS A 45 30.90 0.12 -5.51
CA HIS A 45 31.24 1.38 -4.85
C HIS A 45 32.53 1.90 -5.49
N SER A 46 32.46 3.05 -6.15
CA SER A 46 33.65 3.79 -6.58
C SER A 46 34.34 4.51 -5.41
N SER A 47 33.75 4.49 -4.21
CA SER A 47 34.30 5.04 -2.99
C SER A 47 34.15 4.06 -1.82
N PRO A 48 35.21 3.79 -1.03
CA PRO A 48 35.11 3.00 0.21
C PRO A 48 34.15 3.58 1.26
N ASP A 49 33.63 4.80 1.05
CA ASP A 49 32.68 5.49 1.94
C ASP A 49 31.22 5.44 1.44
N GLY A 50 30.92 4.66 0.39
CA GLY A 50 29.55 4.46 -0.09
C GLY A 50 28.69 3.77 0.98
N PRO A 51 27.55 4.34 1.41
CA PRO A 51 26.81 3.81 2.55
C PRO A 51 26.14 2.47 2.23
N PRO A 52 26.37 1.41 3.04
CA PRO A 52 25.78 0.08 2.85
C PRO A 52 24.25 0.01 3.02
N PHE A 53 23.64 1.11 3.44
CA PHE A 53 22.22 1.22 3.71
C PHE A 53 21.35 1.21 2.44
N ASN A 54 21.90 1.51 1.26
CA ASN A 54 21.11 1.58 0.04
C ASN A 54 20.65 0.18 -0.44
N THR A 55 21.53 -0.82 -0.38
CA THR A 55 21.22 -2.18 -0.81
C THR A 55 20.23 -2.85 0.13
N GLU A 56 20.39 -2.65 1.44
CA GLU A 56 19.47 -3.11 2.48
C GLU A 56 18.09 -2.44 2.34
N PHE A 57 18.05 -1.13 2.08
CA PHE A 57 16.81 -0.41 1.80
C PHE A 57 16.08 -0.97 0.57
N ILE A 58 16.80 -1.26 -0.52
CA ILE A 58 16.21 -1.85 -1.73
C ILE A 58 15.67 -3.26 -1.46
N ALA A 59 16.39 -4.07 -0.67
CA ALA A 59 15.96 -5.40 -0.27
C ALA A 59 14.62 -5.35 0.48
N HIS A 60 14.55 -4.54 1.53
CA HIS A 60 13.32 -4.35 2.32
C HIS A 60 12.20 -3.72 1.52
N ALA A 61 12.48 -2.74 0.66
CA ALA A 61 11.46 -2.13 -0.18
C ALA A 61 10.72 -3.14 -1.07
N ARG A 62 11.40 -4.22 -1.52
CA ARG A 62 10.72 -5.27 -2.32
C ARG A 62 9.72 -6.09 -1.51
N GLU A 63 9.92 -6.20 -0.21
CA GLU A 63 9.00 -6.89 0.72
C GLU A 63 7.92 -5.93 1.26
N ASP A 64 8.30 -4.67 1.51
CA ASP A 64 7.42 -3.67 2.11
C ASP A 64 6.42 -3.07 1.10
N ILE A 65 6.79 -2.91 -0.17
CA ILE A 65 5.91 -2.27 -1.17
C ILE A 65 4.57 -3.01 -1.34
N PRO A 66 4.52 -4.35 -1.48
CA PRO A 66 3.24 -5.07 -1.50
C PRO A 66 2.36 -4.82 -0.27
N ALA A 67 2.96 -4.85 0.93
CA ALA A 67 2.23 -4.60 2.17
C ALA A 67 1.71 -3.15 2.26
N LEU A 68 2.51 -2.18 1.81
CA LEU A 68 2.13 -0.77 1.73
C LEU A 68 1.00 -0.54 0.73
N LEU A 69 1.03 -1.19 -0.44
CA LEU A 69 -0.06 -1.13 -1.42
C LEU A 69 -1.37 -1.67 -0.85
N ALA A 70 -1.33 -2.80 -0.15
CA ALA A 70 -2.50 -3.35 0.54
C ALA A 70 -3.05 -2.38 1.60
N ALA A 71 -2.18 -1.79 2.42
CA ALA A 71 -2.58 -0.82 3.43
C ALA A 71 -3.22 0.45 2.85
N VAL A 72 -2.70 0.95 1.71
CA VAL A 72 -3.28 2.11 1.04
C VAL A 72 -4.62 1.78 0.40
N ARG A 73 -4.76 0.61 -0.23
CA ARG A 73 -6.06 0.15 -0.75
C ARG A 73 -7.11 0.06 0.33
N GLU A 74 -6.79 -0.47 1.49
CA GLU A 74 -7.76 -0.57 2.57
C GLU A 74 -8.19 0.81 3.07
N ARG A 75 -7.25 1.77 3.15
CA ARG A 75 -7.57 3.16 3.46
C ARG A 75 -8.48 3.79 2.42
N ASP A 76 -8.17 3.64 1.13
CA ASP A 76 -8.99 4.22 0.05
C ASP A 76 -10.40 3.59 0.02
N ASN A 77 -10.50 2.28 0.25
CA ASN A 77 -11.78 1.58 0.38
C ASN A 77 -12.58 2.10 1.58
N THR A 78 -11.94 2.28 2.73
CA THR A 78 -12.55 2.86 3.93
C THR A 78 -13.10 4.26 3.64
N ILE A 79 -12.30 5.11 3.01
CA ILE A 79 -12.70 6.47 2.62
C ILE A 79 -13.90 6.43 1.67
N ALA A 80 -13.88 5.55 0.67
CA ALA A 80 -14.98 5.40 -0.28
C ALA A 80 -16.29 4.95 0.40
N ARG A 81 -16.23 4.01 1.35
CA ARG A 81 -17.39 3.57 2.14
C ARG A 81 -17.99 4.72 2.96
N VAL A 82 -17.14 5.46 3.66
CA VAL A 82 -17.59 6.61 4.48
C VAL A 82 -18.19 7.70 3.59
N ARG A 83 -17.56 8.03 2.46
CA ARG A 83 -18.11 9.00 1.50
C ARG A 83 -19.47 8.59 0.97
N LYS A 84 -19.64 7.31 0.60
CA LYS A 84 -20.93 6.77 0.15
C LYS A 84 -22.02 6.90 1.22
N LEU A 85 -21.68 6.67 2.49
CA LEU A 85 -22.61 6.90 3.60
C LEU A 85 -22.98 8.39 3.74
N MET A 86 -22.01 9.28 3.63
CA MET A 86 -22.26 10.72 3.68
C MET A 86 -23.14 11.21 2.51
N GLU A 87 -22.92 10.68 1.30
CA GLU A 87 -23.74 10.99 0.12
C GLU A 87 -25.18 10.45 0.26
N SER A 88 -25.38 9.37 1.00
CA SER A 88 -26.72 8.83 1.27
C SER A 88 -27.52 9.59 2.33
N ALA A 89 -26.94 10.66 2.90
CA ALA A 89 -27.48 11.45 4.00
C ALA A 89 -27.70 12.91 3.55
N PRO A 90 -28.88 13.25 3.00
CA PRO A 90 -29.11 14.55 2.36
C PRO A 90 -28.93 15.74 3.32
N HIS A 91 -29.31 15.57 4.59
CA HIS A 91 -29.13 16.55 5.67
C HIS A 91 -27.65 16.92 5.95
N LEU A 92 -26.68 16.09 5.58
CA LEU A 92 -25.26 16.46 5.68
C LEU A 92 -24.83 17.43 4.58
N GLN A 93 -25.58 17.52 3.48
CA GLN A 93 -25.31 18.42 2.37
C GLN A 93 -26.16 19.69 2.44
N ASP A 94 -27.39 19.60 2.99
CA ASP A 94 -28.28 20.74 3.24
C ASP A 94 -28.81 20.71 4.69
N PRO A 95 -28.28 21.56 5.60
CA PRO A 95 -28.71 21.63 6.99
C PRO A 95 -30.18 22.05 7.19
N TRP A 96 -30.84 22.54 6.14
CA TRP A 96 -32.21 23.04 6.16
C TRP A 96 -33.18 22.14 5.40
N ALA A 97 -32.71 21.01 4.87
CA ALA A 97 -33.59 19.96 4.36
C ALA A 97 -34.48 19.49 5.52
N ASP A 98 -35.80 19.61 5.36
CA ASP A 98 -36.79 19.30 6.41
C ASP A 98 -37.06 17.79 6.51
N ASP A 99 -35.98 16.99 6.47
CA ASP A 99 -35.97 15.52 6.42
C ASP A 99 -35.39 14.88 7.70
N TRP A 100 -35.10 15.69 8.73
CA TRP A 100 -34.58 15.25 10.05
C TRP A 100 -35.46 14.23 10.80
N LYS A 101 -36.64 13.88 10.24
CA LYS A 101 -37.62 12.92 10.76
C LYS A 101 -37.69 11.66 9.87
N GLY A 102 -36.70 10.75 9.92
CA GLY A 102 -36.85 9.43 9.26
C GLY A 102 -35.59 8.63 8.93
N GLU A 103 -35.76 7.59 8.09
CA GLU A 103 -34.81 6.56 7.59
C GLU A 103 -33.50 7.09 6.94
N GLN A 104 -33.28 8.41 6.93
CA GLN A 104 -32.19 9.09 6.23
C GLN A 104 -31.07 9.59 7.16
N VAL A 105 -31.12 9.22 8.45
CA VAL A 105 -30.02 9.38 9.41
C VAL A 105 -29.05 8.20 9.26
N VAL A 106 -27.75 8.47 9.09
CA VAL A 106 -26.73 7.40 9.10
C VAL A 106 -26.56 6.89 10.53
N PRO A 107 -26.92 5.63 10.84
CA PRO A 107 -26.72 5.09 12.17
C PRO A 107 -25.24 5.05 12.51
N VAL A 108 -24.87 5.40 13.75
CA VAL A 108 -23.49 5.36 14.24
C VAL A 108 -22.85 3.99 14.00
N ASP A 109 -23.62 2.91 14.11
CA ASP A 109 -23.12 1.55 13.88
C ASP A 109 -22.77 1.28 12.41
N ARG A 110 -23.45 1.92 11.45
CA ARG A 110 -23.05 1.85 10.03
C ARG A 110 -21.78 2.65 9.76
N LEU A 111 -21.61 3.78 10.43
CA LEU A 111 -20.38 4.56 10.34
C LEU A 111 -19.19 3.77 10.93
N ARG A 112 -19.38 3.14 12.09
CA ARG A 112 -18.36 2.26 12.70
C ARG A 112 -18.01 1.10 11.77
N ALA A 113 -19.00 0.39 11.24
CA ALA A 113 -18.78 -0.70 10.30
C ALA A 113 -18.05 -0.27 9.01
N ALA A 114 -18.24 0.97 8.55
CA ALA A 114 -17.51 1.49 7.40
C ALA A 114 -16.04 1.81 7.72
N LEU A 115 -15.73 2.19 8.96
CA LEU A 115 -14.41 2.53 9.47
C LEU A 115 -13.59 1.32 9.92
N ASP A 116 -14.24 0.22 10.30
CA ASP A 116 -13.55 -1.01 10.69
C ASP A 116 -12.76 -1.56 9.49
N PRO A 117 -11.47 -1.86 9.64
CA PRO A 117 -10.68 -2.48 8.58
C PRO A 117 -11.34 -3.81 8.20
N GLN A 118 -11.68 -3.96 6.93
CA GLN A 118 -12.05 -5.26 6.38
C GLN A 118 -10.83 -5.74 5.59
N GLU A 119 -10.54 -7.05 5.57
CA GLU A 119 -9.52 -7.52 4.62
C GLU A 119 -9.96 -7.11 3.21
N THR A 120 -9.15 -6.30 2.53
CA THR A 120 -9.39 -6.00 1.12
C THR A 120 -9.31 -7.36 0.38
N PRO A 121 -10.32 -7.77 -0.40
CA PRO A 121 -10.22 -8.99 -1.18
C PRO A 121 -8.97 -8.87 -2.07
N ASP A 122 -8.01 -9.76 -1.88
CA ASP A 122 -6.88 -9.91 -2.80
C ASP A 122 -7.51 -10.17 -4.18
N GLY A 123 -7.35 -9.23 -5.11
CA GLY A 123 -7.98 -9.26 -6.44
C GLY A 123 -7.50 -10.39 -7.36
N ARG A 124 -7.02 -11.52 -6.80
CA ARG A 124 -6.71 -12.76 -7.49
C ARG A 124 -8.01 -13.52 -7.77
N MET A 125 -8.63 -13.23 -8.91
CA MET A 125 -9.48 -14.17 -9.65
C MET A 125 -8.67 -14.80 -10.78
#